data_AF-A0A7X7SQ36-F1
#
_entry.id   AF-A0A7X7SQ36-F1
#
_cell.length_a   1.000
_cell.length_b   1.000
_cell.length_c   1.000
_cell.angle_alpha   90.00
_cell.angle_beta   90.00
_cell.angle_gamma   90.00
#
_symmetry.space_group_name_H-M   'P 1'
#
loop_
_entity.id
_entity.type
_entity.pdbx_description
1 polymer ?
#
loop_
_entity_poly.entity_id
_entity_poly.type
_entity_poly.pdbx_seq_one_letter_code
_entity_poly.pdbx_strand_id
1 'polypeptide(L)' 'MRQIAFILVFLASVCGAQESGDFRPASTNVWGAEYPRIDSSGRVQVRIKAPEANQVKLNFWSGPKLDMEKQADGVWTV' A
#
# COMPACT_ATOMS: atom_id res chain seq x y z
N MET A 1 30.36 -22.73 15.00
CA MET A 1 29.85 -22.70 13.61
C MET A 1 28.44 -23.29 13.46
N ARG A 2 28.11 -24.44 14.06
CA ARG A 2 26.76 -25.04 13.99
C ARG A 2 25.64 -24.16 14.60
N GLN A 3 25.92 -23.43 15.69
CA GLN A 3 24.90 -22.60 16.36
C GLN A 3 24.64 -21.26 15.67
N ILE A 4 25.59 -20.72 14.91
CA ILE A 4 25.41 -19.47 14.16
C ILE A 4 24.44 -19.71 12.98
N ALA A 5 24.49 -20.89 12.37
CA ALA A 5 23.56 -21.28 11.31
C ALA A 5 22.09 -21.35 11.79
N PHE A 6 21.84 -21.76 13.05
CA PHE A 6 20.49 -21.82 13.61
C PHE A 6 19.89 -20.43 13.90
N ILE A 7 20.72 -19.43 14.24
CA ILE A 7 20.26 -18.06 14.51
C ILE A 7 19.85 -17.36 13.21
N LEU A 8 20.58 -17.58 12.12
CA LEU A 8 20.26 -16.99 10.80
C LEU A 8 18.96 -17.53 10.19
N VAL A 9 18.58 -18.77 10.49
CA VAL A 9 17.31 -19.37 10.02
C VAL A 9 16.10 -18.81 10.78
N PHE A 10 16.26 -18.40 12.04
CA PHE A 10 15.19 -17.81 12.86
C PHE A 10 14.90 -16.33 12.52
N LEU A 11 15.86 -15.61 11.95
CA LEU A 11 15.67 -14.21 11.52
C LEU A 11 14.87 -14.09 10.22
N ALA A 12 14.84 -15.15 9.39
CA ALA A 12 14.13 -15.16 8.11
C ALA A 12 12.61 -15.40 8.24
N SER A 13 12.12 -15.85 9.40
CA SER A 13 10.70 -16.16 9.64
C SER A 13 9.87 -14.97 10.14
N VAL A 14 10.46 -13.79 10.30
CA VAL A 14 9.73 -12.54 10.61
C VAL A 14 9.57 -11.69 9.35
N CYS A 15 9.17 -12.32 8.24
CA CYS A 15 8.47 -11.60 7.19
C CYS A 15 7.03 -11.42 7.68
N GLY A 16 6.75 -10.30 8.35
CA GLY A 16 5.39 -9.92 8.69
C GLY A 16 4.56 -9.85 7.40
N ALA A 17 3.74 -10.86 7.15
CA ALA A 17 2.69 -10.76 6.15
C ALA A 17 1.77 -9.63 6.62
N GLN A 18 1.84 -8.47 5.94
CA GLN A 18 0.97 -7.35 6.23
C GLN A 18 -0.47 -7.86 6.09
N GLU A 19 -1.18 -7.91 7.20
CA GLU A 19 -2.54 -8.42 7.27
C GLU A 19 -3.37 -7.70 6.20
N SER A 20 -3.86 -8.45 5.22
CA SER A 20 -4.71 -7.90 4.17
C SER A 20 -6.01 -7.49 4.85
N GLY A 21 -6.11 -6.22 5.24
CA GLY A 21 -7.34 -5.67 5.81
C GLY A 21 -8.54 -5.96 4.91
N ASP A 22 -9.75 -5.89 5.47
CA ASP A 22 -11.01 -6.13 4.75
C ASP A 22 -11.38 -4.97 3.80
N PHE A 23 -10.41 -4.51 3.02
CA PHE A 23 -10.51 -3.42 2.07
C PHE A 23 -11.61 -3.69 1.04
N ARG A 24 -12.54 -2.75 0.93
CA ARG A 24 -13.62 -2.74 -0.07
C ARG A 24 -13.60 -1.44 -0.85
N PRO A 25 -14.03 -1.42 -2.12
CA PRO A 25 -14.21 -0.18 -2.86
C PRO A 25 -15.08 0.81 -2.08
N ALA A 26 -14.68 2.08 -2.04
CA ALA A 26 -15.47 3.10 -1.37
C ALA A 26 -16.82 3.29 -2.09
N SER A 27 -17.89 3.52 -1.33
CA SER A 27 -19.22 3.76 -1.88
C SER A 27 -19.32 5.04 -2.72
N THR A 28 -18.35 5.94 -2.59
CA THR A 28 -18.23 7.19 -3.37
C THR A 28 -17.50 7.01 -4.70
N ASN A 29 -16.99 5.81 -5.00
CA ASN A 29 -16.31 5.54 -6.25
C ASN A 29 -17.28 5.73 -7.43
N VAL A 30 -16.75 6.23 -8.55
CA VAL A 30 -17.49 6.21 -9.82
C VAL A 30 -17.74 4.77 -10.26
N TRP A 31 -18.68 4.57 -11.17
CA TRP A 31 -19.13 3.23 -11.53
C TRP A 31 -17.99 2.34 -12.04
N GLY A 32 -17.86 1.15 -11.44
CA GLY A 32 -16.83 0.17 -11.79
C GLY A 32 -15.41 0.51 -11.30
N ALA A 33 -15.21 1.62 -10.57
CA ALA A 33 -13.91 1.96 -10.03
C ALA A 33 -13.60 1.16 -8.75
N GLU A 34 -12.51 0.39 -8.81
CA GLU A 34 -12.03 -0.46 -7.73
C GLU A 34 -11.32 0.30 -6.59
N TYR A 35 -10.94 1.56 -6.82
CA TYR A 35 -10.21 2.42 -5.88
C TYR A 35 -10.82 3.83 -5.83
N PRO A 36 -10.70 4.54 -4.69
CA PRO A 36 -10.07 4.10 -3.44
C PRO A 36 -10.77 2.93 -2.75
N ARG A 37 -10.02 2.21 -1.92
CA ARG A 37 -10.54 1.16 -1.04
C ARG A 37 -10.41 1.57 0.41
N ILE A 38 -11.36 1.15 1.23
CA ILE A 38 -11.40 1.45 2.67
C ILE A 38 -11.64 0.15 3.41
N ASP A 39 -10.92 -0.09 4.51
CA ASP A 39 -11.16 -1.22 5.39
C ASP A 39 -12.00 -0.84 6.63
N SER A 40 -12.38 -1.82 7.44
CA SER A 40 -13.18 -1.61 8.66
C SER A 40 -12.51 -0.73 9.72
N SER A 41 -11.18 -0.57 9.66
CA SER A 41 -10.43 0.30 10.55
C SER A 41 -10.29 1.74 10.05
N GLY A 42 -10.82 2.04 8.86
CA GLY A 42 -10.75 3.35 8.23
C GLY A 42 -9.44 3.63 7.50
N ARG A 43 -8.59 2.62 7.27
CA ARG A 43 -7.42 2.77 6.40
C ARG A 43 -7.89 2.90 4.96
N VAL A 44 -7.17 3.70 4.18
CA VAL A 44 -7.49 3.97 2.77
C VAL A 44 -6.34 3.50 1.90
N GLN A 45 -6.65 2.80 0.82
CA GLN A 45 -5.73 2.54 -0.28
C GLN A 45 -6.12 3.37 -1.50
N VAL A 46 -5.15 4.06 -2.09
CA VAL A 46 -5.34 4.83 -3.33
C VAL A 46 -4.42 4.29 -4.41
N ARG A 47 -4.93 4.17 -5.63
CA ARG A 47 -4.19 3.69 -6.79
C ARG A 47 -4.44 4.61 -7.98
N ILE A 48 -3.38 5.03 -8.67
CA ILE A 48 -3.50 5.82 -9.91
C ILE A 48 -2.41 5.43 -10.92
N LYS A 49 -2.77 5.22 -12.19
CA LYS A 49 -1.80 4.95 -13.26
C LYS A 49 -1.25 6.27 -13.80
N ALA A 50 0.04 6.50 -13.63
CA ALA A 50 0.72 7.70 -14.12
C ALA A 50 2.21 7.38 -14.42
N PRO A 51 2.49 6.60 -15.49
CA PRO A 51 3.82 6.06 -15.74
C PRO A 51 4.87 7.15 -16.01
N GLU A 52 4.46 8.26 -16.64
CA GLU A 52 5.35 9.38 -16.96
C GLU A 52 5.48 10.40 -15.81
N ALA A 53 4.75 10.22 -14.72
CA ALA A 53 4.90 11.10 -13.56
C ALA A 53 6.26 10.87 -12.89
N ASN A 54 6.87 11.97 -12.44
CA ASN A 54 8.08 11.95 -11.62
C ASN A 54 7.76 11.97 -10.12
N GLN A 55 6.59 12.50 -9.74
CA GLN A 55 6.12 12.54 -8.36
C GLN A 55 4.60 12.55 -8.35
N VAL A 56 4.00 11.77 -7.45
CA VAL A 56 2.57 11.80 -7.16
C VAL A 56 2.40 11.96 -5.65
N LYS A 57 1.53 12.88 -5.24
CA LYS A 57 1.15 13.05 -3.84
C LYS A 57 -0.36 13.01 -3.67
N LEU A 58 -0.84 12.32 -2.63
CA LEU A 58 -2.23 12.30 -2.22
C LEU A 58 -2.52 13.48 -1.29
N ASN A 59 -3.50 14.30 -1.67
CA ASN A 59 -4.06 15.30 -0.77
C ASN A 59 -5.23 14.70 0.02
N PHE A 60 -4.98 14.27 1.25
CA PHE A 60 -6.00 13.67 2.11
C PHE A 60 -6.41 14.65 3.21
N TRP A 61 -7.51 15.36 2.94
CA TRP A 61 -8.07 16.39 3.83
C TRP A 61 -7.11 17.57 4.08
N SER A 62 -7.11 18.12 5.29
CA SER A 62 -6.28 19.25 5.73
C SER A 62 -4.87 18.84 6.17
N GLY A 63 -4.50 17.56 6.02
CA GLY A 63 -3.17 17.06 6.38
C GLY A 63 -2.10 17.44 5.35
N PRO A 64 -0.81 17.20 5.66
CA PRO A 64 0.24 17.29 4.66
C PRO A 64 -0.04 16.31 3.52
N LYS A 65 0.34 16.69 2.29
CA LYS A 65 0.23 15.80 1.13
C LYS A 65 1.14 14.57 1.33
N LEU A 66 0.56 13.38 1.22
CA LEU A 66 1.28 12.11 1.37
C LEU A 66 1.98 11.76 0.05
N ASP A 67 3.26 11.42 0.10
CA ASP A 67 3.96 10.89 -1.07
C ASP A 67 3.41 9.49 -1.43
N MET A 68 3.14 9.26 -2.70
CA MET A 68 2.75 7.95 -3.22
C MET A 68 3.97 7.20 -3.75
N GLU A 69 3.92 5.87 -3.72
CA GLU A 69 4.99 5.01 -4.19
C GLU A 69 4.74 4.54 -5.63
N LYS A 70 5.71 4.79 -6.52
CA LYS A 70 5.66 4.31 -7.91
C LYS A 70 6.01 2.83 -7.98
N GLN A 71 5.08 2.03 -8.46
CA GLN A 71 5.23 0.61 -8.74
C GLN A 71 5.89 0.37 -10.11
N ALA A 72 6.38 -0.84 -10.33
CA ALA A 72 7.11 -1.22 -11.55
C ALA A 72 6.27 -1.06 -12.83
N ASP A 73 4.94 -1.21 -12.74
CA ASP A 73 4.03 -0.99 -13.85
C ASP A 73 3.70 0.50 -14.07
N GLY A 74 4.27 1.45 -13.32
CA GLY A 74 3.95 2.88 -13.44
C GLY A 74 2.63 3.28 -12.79
N VAL A 75 2.06 2.41 -11.95
CA VAL A 75 1.00 2.75 -11.01
C VAL A 75 1.61 3.36 -9.76
N TRP A 76 0.94 4.34 -9.17
CA TRP A 76 1.27 4.91 -7.87
C TRP A 76 0.28 4.41 -6.83
N THR A 77 0.78 4.02 -5.66
CA THR A 77 -0.03 3.53 -4.54
C THR A 77 0.32 4.23 -3.23
N VAL A 78 -0.67 4.34 -2.35
CA VAL A 78 -0.52 4.68 -0.93
C VAL A 78 -1.58 3.96 -0.12
#